data_AF-A0A9P8EXH2-F1
#
_entry.id   AF-A0A9P8EXH2-F1
#
_cell.length_a   1.000
_cell.length_b   1.000
_cell.length_c   1.000
_cell.angle_alpha   90.00
_cell.angle_beta   90.00
_cell.angle_gamma   90.00
#
_symmetry.space_group_name_H-M   'P 1'
#
loop_
_entity.id
_entity.type
_entity.pdbx_description
1 polymer ?
#
loop_
_entity_poly.entity_id
_entity_poly.type
_entity_poly.pdbx_seq_one_letter_code
_entity_poly.pdbx_strand_id
1 'polypeptide(L)'
;MSPSRAGDIEDDDPVIAEYNVFITPRQLEQIYLLQYPNRNRSQAYNERNGARPVDFRLKPQAGFMEMDIGMNPSANFNKYQSLVWGEAIRKSKANGGSATFGAAAGFAPTKGGKGRGKQENGEMSIDAGLSHFQNAINRDAVFQKQTLGGQILQDEAGNPNYMLGAFRGDELHLTRVDGVVQMRPQFHHVDAITHAETAARRTEAAENSGTGPSGAAAQAKQPQALALAQTYKDNRDVENLEALRAKNLLLIAAEEKWTRLEYFDEDEEASYSTYHSRLFHSDTGAATPLKSQMKNEEYLDAISAPRVDPSGRKKKRPLTKKQMERIEAAEDDVEVAGEMGGEVDVEMS
;
A
#
# COMPACT_ATOMS: atom_id res chain seq x y z
N MET A 1 29.74 -54.57 -26.61
CA MET A 1 30.53 -53.45 -27.15
C MET A 1 29.82 -52.92 -28.39
N SER A 2 29.20 -51.75 -28.26
CA SER A 2 28.85 -50.80 -29.34
C SER A 2 28.57 -49.46 -28.64
N PRO A 3 28.87 -48.34 -29.30
CA PRO A 3 29.62 -47.25 -28.68
C PRO A 3 28.77 -46.02 -28.36
N SER A 4 29.30 -45.21 -27.45
CA SER A 4 29.18 -43.73 -27.40
C SER A 4 27.90 -43.11 -27.95
N ARG A 5 26.94 -42.87 -27.06
CA ARG A 5 26.18 -41.62 -27.11
C ARG A 5 26.71 -40.71 -26.01
N ALA A 6 27.93 -40.23 -26.22
CA ALA A 6 28.26 -38.88 -25.80
C ALA A 6 27.35 -38.01 -26.66
N GLY A 7 26.15 -37.74 -26.16
CA GLY A 7 25.31 -36.71 -26.73
C GLY A 7 26.03 -35.42 -26.42
N ASP A 8 26.66 -34.88 -27.44
CA ASP A 8 26.99 -33.48 -27.62
C ASP A 8 26.10 -32.61 -26.73
N ILE A 9 26.69 -32.11 -25.64
CA ILE A 9 26.20 -30.95 -24.92
C ILE A 9 26.77 -29.78 -25.73
N GLU A 10 26.29 -29.62 -26.97
CA GLU A 10 26.42 -28.36 -27.68
C GLU A 10 25.70 -27.31 -26.83
N ASP A 11 26.43 -26.33 -26.31
CA ASP A 11 26.20 -24.89 -26.49
C ASP A 11 24.77 -24.40 -26.87
N ASP A 12 23.72 -24.92 -26.25
CA ASP A 12 22.32 -24.77 -26.71
C ASP A 12 21.62 -23.48 -26.23
N ASP A 13 22.36 -22.47 -25.76
CA ASP A 13 21.81 -21.13 -25.50
C ASP A 13 22.91 -20.05 -25.59
N PRO A 14 23.16 -19.48 -26.79
CA PRO A 14 24.17 -18.44 -26.93
C PRO A 14 23.71 -17.19 -26.17
N VAL A 15 24.58 -16.67 -25.30
CA VAL A 15 24.36 -15.37 -24.63
C VAL A 15 24.31 -14.28 -25.71
N ILE A 16 23.11 -13.75 -25.98
CA ILE A 16 22.89 -12.71 -26.98
C ILE A 16 23.11 -11.28 -26.44
N ALA A 17 23.08 -11.13 -25.12
CA ALA A 17 23.26 -9.86 -24.43
C ALA A 17 23.65 -10.10 -22.97
N GLU A 18 24.58 -9.29 -22.47
CA GLU A 18 25.00 -9.25 -21.08
C GLU A 18 24.64 -7.88 -20.50
N TYR A 19 24.06 -7.87 -19.30
CA TYR A 19 23.60 -6.65 -18.64
C TYR A 19 24.27 -6.51 -17.28
N ASN A 20 24.77 -5.32 -16.98
CA ASN A 20 25.34 -5.00 -15.69
C ASN A 20 24.21 -4.73 -14.68
N VAL A 21 24.09 -5.58 -13.66
CA VAL A 21 23.04 -5.46 -12.64
C VAL A 21 23.56 -4.74 -11.40
N PHE A 22 22.99 -3.58 -11.11
CA PHE A 22 23.31 -2.79 -9.93
C PHE A 22 22.17 -2.85 -8.92
N ILE A 23 22.49 -2.92 -7.63
CA ILE A 23 21.49 -2.77 -6.57
C ILE A 23 21.63 -1.37 -5.97
N THR A 24 20.56 -0.59 -6.05
CA THR A 24 20.51 0.74 -5.45
C THR A 24 20.48 0.58 -3.92
N PRO A 25 21.35 1.30 -3.17
CA PRO A 25 21.38 1.17 -1.71
C PRO A 25 20.03 1.57 -1.11
N ARG A 26 19.70 1.00 0.06
CA ARG A 26 18.48 1.40 0.77
C ARG A 26 18.60 2.86 1.16
N GLN A 27 17.60 3.63 0.78
CA GLN A 27 17.58 5.06 0.98
C GLN A 27 16.40 5.45 1.88
N LEU A 28 16.45 6.66 2.46
CA LEU A 28 15.52 7.05 3.53
C LEU A 28 14.06 7.18 3.07
N GLU A 29 13.85 7.55 1.81
CA GLU A 29 12.54 7.66 1.19
C GLU A 29 12.03 6.28 0.81
N GLN A 30 10.72 6.07 1.02
CA GLN A 30 10.05 4.80 0.83
C GLN A 30 9.47 4.69 -0.56
N ILE A 31 9.60 3.52 -1.19
CA ILE A 31 9.04 3.26 -2.51
C ILE A 31 7.86 2.30 -2.37
N TYR A 32 6.69 2.76 -2.81
CA TYR A 32 5.46 1.99 -2.78
C TYR A 32 4.96 1.67 -4.19
N LEU A 33 4.51 0.42 -4.40
CA LEU A 33 3.84 0.02 -5.63
C LEU A 33 2.32 0.13 -5.45
N LEU A 34 1.70 1.09 -6.13
CA LEU A 34 0.24 1.26 -6.12
C LEU A 34 -0.39 0.48 -7.28
N GLN A 35 -1.24 -0.48 -6.96
CA GLN A 35 -1.98 -1.29 -7.92
C GLN A 35 -3.44 -0.86 -7.97
N TYR A 36 -4.01 -0.77 -9.17
CA TYR A 36 -5.40 -0.39 -9.40
C TYR A 36 -6.18 -1.52 -10.12
N PRO A 37 -6.60 -2.59 -9.43
CA PRO A 37 -7.25 -3.74 -10.06
C PRO A 37 -8.53 -3.40 -10.84
N ASN A 38 -9.23 -2.34 -10.42
CA ASN A 38 -10.52 -1.92 -11.00
C ASN A 38 -10.36 -0.94 -12.18
N ARG A 39 -9.13 -0.68 -12.64
CA ARG A 39 -8.86 0.32 -13.68
C ARG A 39 -8.04 -0.29 -14.80
N ASN A 40 -8.43 0.01 -16.04
CA ASN A 40 -7.65 -0.40 -17.21
C ASN A 40 -6.39 0.47 -17.34
N ARG A 41 -5.29 -0.13 -17.82
CA ARG A 41 -4.01 0.55 -18.09
C ARG A 41 -4.17 1.77 -19.01
N SER A 42 -5.08 1.73 -19.98
CA SER A 42 -5.32 2.83 -20.91
C SER A 42 -6.00 4.06 -20.27
N GLN A 43 -6.48 3.94 -19.02
CA GLN A 43 -7.20 4.99 -18.30
C GLN A 43 -6.52 5.26 -16.95
N ALA A 44 -5.20 5.40 -16.94
CA ALA A 44 -4.43 5.70 -15.73
C ALA A 44 -4.93 6.95 -15.00
N TYR A 45 -4.71 7.00 -13.69
CA TYR A 45 -5.02 8.16 -12.86
C TYR A 45 -3.91 9.22 -13.00
N ASN A 46 -4.04 10.04 -14.05
CA ASN A 46 -3.13 11.12 -14.38
C ASN A 46 -3.92 12.32 -14.94
N GLU A 47 -3.23 13.45 -15.11
CA GLU A 47 -3.79 14.68 -15.65
C GLU A 47 -4.29 14.50 -17.10
N ARG A 48 -3.57 13.72 -17.92
CA ARG A 48 -3.96 13.42 -19.32
C ARG A 48 -5.36 12.83 -19.44
N ASN A 49 -5.75 11.96 -18.50
CA ASN A 49 -7.07 11.34 -18.47
C ASN A 49 -8.11 12.14 -17.66
N GLY A 50 -7.77 13.36 -17.22
CA GLY A 50 -8.62 14.19 -16.37
C GLY A 50 -8.92 13.57 -15.01
N ALA A 51 -8.02 12.70 -14.54
CA ALA A 51 -8.18 11.92 -13.31
C ALA A 51 -6.99 12.13 -12.36
N ARG A 52 -6.46 13.36 -12.35
CA ARG A 52 -5.37 13.79 -11.47
C ARG A 52 -5.80 13.66 -10.00
N PRO A 53 -5.01 12.97 -9.17
CA PRO A 53 -5.16 13.00 -7.72
C PRO A 53 -5.11 14.41 -7.15
N VAL A 54 -6.03 14.71 -6.24
CA VAL A 54 -6.22 16.02 -5.61
C VAL A 54 -5.72 16.05 -4.17
N ASP A 55 -5.82 14.92 -3.47
CA ASP A 55 -5.31 14.76 -2.10
C ASP A 55 -4.73 13.36 -1.96
N PHE A 56 -3.61 13.25 -1.26
CA PHE A 56 -2.98 11.97 -0.96
C PHE A 56 -2.62 11.95 0.52
N ARG A 57 -2.99 10.87 1.20
CA ARG A 57 -2.81 10.75 2.64
C ARG A 57 -2.41 9.34 3.05
N LEU A 58 -1.54 9.28 4.05
CA LEU A 58 -0.88 8.07 4.52
C LEU A 58 -0.89 8.01 6.05
N LYS A 59 -1.11 6.81 6.59
CA LYS A 59 -0.88 6.40 7.97
C LYS A 59 0.24 5.37 7.98
N PRO A 60 1.50 5.76 8.21
CA PRO A 60 2.64 4.86 8.05
C PRO A 60 2.65 3.69 9.05
N GLN A 61 2.18 3.88 10.29
CA GLN A 61 2.19 2.82 11.31
C GLN A 61 1.04 1.83 11.12
N ALA A 62 -0.17 2.33 10.87
CA ALA A 62 -1.33 1.50 10.57
C ALA A 62 -1.31 0.93 9.14
N GLY A 63 -0.42 1.44 8.29
CA GLY A 63 -0.28 0.99 6.90
C GLY A 63 -1.49 1.33 6.03
N PHE A 64 -2.21 2.43 6.27
CA PHE A 64 -3.33 2.84 5.41
C PHE A 64 -2.93 3.98 4.49
N MET A 65 -3.41 3.92 3.26
CA MET A 65 -3.18 4.94 2.25
C MET A 65 -4.48 5.26 1.54
N GLU A 66 -4.77 6.55 1.39
CA GLU A 66 -5.93 7.05 0.66
C GLU A 66 -5.51 8.13 -0.33
N MET A 67 -6.16 8.11 -1.48
CA MET A 67 -5.95 9.04 -2.58
C MET A 67 -7.32 9.50 -3.10
N ASP A 68 -7.55 10.81 -3.13
CA ASP A 68 -8.78 11.39 -3.67
C ASP A 68 -8.55 11.82 -5.11
N ILE A 69 -9.37 11.33 -6.04
CA ILE A 69 -9.33 11.68 -7.46
C ILE A 69 -10.48 12.63 -7.77
N GLY A 70 -10.20 13.72 -8.48
CA GLY A 70 -11.22 14.63 -8.98
C GLY A 70 -12.08 13.98 -10.05
N MET A 71 -13.40 14.16 -9.97
CA MET A 71 -14.35 13.76 -11.01
C MET A 71 -14.81 14.99 -11.79
N ASN A 72 -14.99 14.85 -13.11
CA ASN A 72 -15.51 15.93 -13.95
C ASN A 72 -17.03 16.07 -13.78
N PRO A 73 -17.55 17.18 -13.20
CA PRO A 73 -19.00 17.36 -12.99
C PRO A 73 -19.79 17.64 -14.28
N SER A 74 -19.10 17.86 -15.41
CA SER A 74 -19.71 18.25 -16.69
C SER A 74 -20.13 17.06 -17.55
N ALA A 75 -19.55 15.88 -17.33
CA ALA A 75 -19.78 14.69 -18.15
C ALA A 75 -20.11 13.47 -17.28
N ASN A 76 -21.14 12.72 -17.66
CA ASN A 76 -21.57 11.47 -16.99
C ASN A 76 -21.76 11.62 -15.47
N PHE A 77 -22.27 12.76 -15.03
CA PHE A 77 -22.33 13.14 -13.61
C PHE A 77 -23.76 13.44 -13.16
N ASN A 78 -24.23 12.77 -12.11
CA ASN A 78 -25.54 13.02 -11.53
C ASN A 78 -25.47 14.16 -10.50
N LYS A 79 -25.92 15.35 -10.91
CA LYS A 79 -25.93 16.56 -10.07
C LYS A 79 -26.75 16.40 -8.80
N TYR A 80 -27.90 15.73 -8.85
CA TYR A 80 -28.76 15.54 -7.68
C TYR A 80 -28.05 14.67 -6.63
N GLN A 81 -27.58 13.49 -7.03
CA GLN A 81 -26.90 12.56 -6.12
C GLN A 81 -25.63 13.17 -5.52
N SER A 82 -24.89 13.95 -6.31
CA SER A 82 -23.70 14.63 -5.82
C SER A 82 -23.97 15.65 -4.71
N LEU A 83 -25.13 16.32 -4.72
CA LEU A 83 -25.53 17.26 -3.68
C LEU A 83 -25.95 16.50 -2.41
N VAL A 84 -26.71 15.42 -2.55
CA VAL A 84 -27.10 14.53 -1.44
C VAL A 84 -25.86 14.00 -0.71
N TRP A 85 -24.91 13.44 -1.45
CA TRP A 85 -23.67 12.89 -0.89
C TRP A 85 -22.77 13.98 -0.29
N GLY A 86 -22.68 15.14 -0.94
CA GLY A 86 -21.90 16.27 -0.43
C GLY A 86 -22.47 16.81 0.88
N GLU A 87 -23.79 16.89 1.01
CA GLU A 87 -24.47 17.28 2.25
C GLU A 87 -24.28 16.24 3.36
N ALA A 88 -24.41 14.95 3.05
CA ALA A 88 -24.21 13.88 4.03
C ALA A 88 -22.80 13.91 4.64
N ILE A 89 -21.75 14.06 3.82
CA ILE A 89 -20.36 14.19 4.28
C ILE A 89 -20.16 15.47 5.11
N ARG A 90 -20.81 16.57 4.76
CA ARG A 90 -20.72 17.82 5.53
C ARG A 90 -21.38 17.68 6.88
N LYS A 91 -22.57 17.09 6.94
CA LYS A 91 -23.30 16.80 8.18
C LYS A 91 -22.53 15.84 9.08
N SER A 92 -21.93 14.79 8.51
CA SER A 92 -21.11 13.85 9.28
C SER A 92 -19.89 14.54 9.90
N LYS A 93 -19.19 15.42 9.15
CA LYS A 93 -18.09 16.24 9.66
C LYS A 93 -18.54 17.23 10.75
N ALA A 94 -19.67 17.91 10.54
CA ALA A 94 -20.20 18.90 11.48
C ALA A 94 -20.59 18.28 12.83
N ASN A 95 -21.10 17.04 12.83
CA ASN A 95 -21.49 16.31 14.04
C ASN A 95 -20.30 15.68 14.80
N GLY A 96 -19.07 16.15 14.54
CA GLY A 96 -17.85 15.63 15.17
C GLY A 96 -17.40 14.27 14.63
N GLY A 97 -17.97 13.82 13.50
CA GLY A 97 -17.52 12.65 12.77
C GLY A 97 -16.26 12.95 11.95
N SER A 98 -15.41 11.93 11.77
CA SER A 98 -14.27 12.01 10.86
C SER A 98 -14.73 11.97 9.40
N ALA A 99 -13.95 12.56 8.49
CA ALA A 99 -14.13 12.43 7.06
C ALA A 99 -13.77 11.02 6.53
N THR A 100 -13.04 10.27 7.37
CA THR A 100 -12.59 8.90 7.11
C THR A 100 -13.56 7.93 7.77
N PHE A 101 -13.98 6.91 7.02
CA PHE A 101 -14.84 5.83 7.50
C PHE A 101 -14.18 4.46 7.23
N GLY A 102 -14.71 3.40 7.83
CA GLY A 102 -14.19 2.05 7.68
C GLY A 102 -12.91 1.77 8.48
N ALA A 103 -12.14 0.77 8.05
CA ALA A 103 -10.97 0.28 8.80
C ALA A 103 -9.90 1.36 9.04
N ALA A 104 -9.71 2.29 8.08
CA ALA A 104 -8.75 3.39 8.20
C ALA A 104 -9.16 4.44 9.26
N ALA A 105 -10.43 4.50 9.66
CA ALA A 105 -10.90 5.31 10.77
C ALA A 105 -10.70 4.64 12.14
N GLY A 106 -10.45 3.33 12.16
CA GLY A 106 -10.35 2.52 13.38
C GLY A 106 -11.64 2.50 14.22
N PHE A 107 -11.50 2.22 15.52
CA PHE A 107 -12.62 2.30 16.49
C PHE A 107 -12.89 3.73 16.98
N ALA A 108 -12.49 4.75 16.22
CA ALA A 108 -12.62 6.14 16.65
C ALA A 108 -14.06 6.42 17.09
N PRO A 109 -14.30 6.77 18.37
CA PRO A 109 -15.64 7.09 18.80
C PRO A 109 -16.08 8.31 18.01
N THR A 110 -17.23 8.23 17.34
CA THR A 110 -17.95 9.42 16.92
C THR A 110 -18.29 10.16 18.21
N LYS A 111 -17.42 11.06 18.65
CA LYS A 111 -17.75 11.95 19.77
C LYS A 111 -18.96 12.71 19.27
N GLY A 112 -20.14 12.33 19.75
CA GLY A 112 -21.36 13.10 19.60
C GLY A 112 -21.12 14.43 20.27
N GLY A 113 -20.49 15.34 19.52
CA GLY A 113 -20.13 16.63 20.02
C GLY A 113 -21.42 17.36 20.34
N LYS A 114 -21.58 17.78 21.59
CA LYS A 114 -22.44 18.91 21.96
C LYS A 114 -21.87 20.20 21.36
N GLY A 115 -21.71 20.24 20.04
CA GLY A 115 -21.46 21.45 19.30
C GLY A 115 -22.82 21.98 18.89
N ARG A 116 -23.38 22.93 19.65
CA ARG A 116 -24.21 23.98 19.04
C ARG A 116 -23.27 24.82 18.17
N GLY A 117 -22.75 24.21 17.10
CA GLY A 117 -22.11 24.94 16.03
C GLY A 117 -23.19 25.82 15.46
N LYS A 118 -23.03 27.13 15.65
CA LYS A 118 -23.79 28.15 14.94
C LYS A 118 -23.91 27.67 13.49
N GLN A 119 -25.13 27.41 13.04
CA GLN A 119 -25.48 26.94 11.70
C GLN A 119 -25.20 28.11 10.74
N GLU A 120 -23.92 28.46 10.61
CA GLU A 120 -23.41 29.67 9.98
C GLU A 120 -22.52 29.27 8.81
N ASN A 121 -23.05 28.40 7.97
CA ASN A 121 -22.73 28.38 6.54
C ASN A 121 -23.88 27.66 5.84
N GLY A 122 -24.69 28.46 5.13
CA GLY A 122 -26.02 28.08 4.67
C GLY A 122 -26.09 26.69 4.07
N GLU A 123 -26.84 25.82 4.74
CA GLU A 123 -27.40 24.62 4.13
C GLU A 123 -28.13 25.05 2.87
N MET A 124 -27.49 24.82 1.73
CA MET A 124 -28.12 25.00 0.44
C MET A 124 -29.06 23.83 0.26
N SER A 125 -30.37 24.09 0.22
CA SER A 125 -31.34 23.07 -0.17
C SER A 125 -30.90 22.44 -1.49
N ILE A 126 -31.11 21.13 -1.63
CA ILE A 126 -30.75 20.39 -2.84
C ILE A 126 -31.34 21.07 -4.09
N ASP A 127 -32.56 21.59 -4.00
CA ASP A 127 -33.23 22.31 -5.10
C ASP A 127 -32.51 23.62 -5.47
N ALA A 128 -32.05 24.37 -4.46
CA ALA A 128 -31.24 25.57 -4.68
C ALA A 128 -29.87 25.20 -5.30
N GLY A 129 -29.27 24.09 -4.85
CA GLY A 129 -28.03 23.56 -5.41
C GLY A 129 -28.16 23.08 -6.85
N LEU A 130 -29.32 22.51 -7.22
CA LEU A 130 -29.60 22.12 -8.60
C LEU A 130 -29.74 23.34 -9.51
N SER A 131 -30.48 24.36 -9.07
CA SER A 131 -30.69 25.59 -9.85
C SER A 131 -29.39 26.39 -10.06
N HIS A 132 -28.50 26.39 -9.06
CA HIS A 132 -27.22 27.11 -9.08
C HIS A 132 -26.02 26.17 -8.88
N PHE A 133 -25.94 25.15 -9.72
CA PHE A 133 -24.93 24.09 -9.59
C PHE A 133 -23.48 24.59 -9.58
N GLN A 134 -23.15 25.61 -10.39
CA GLN A 134 -21.80 26.19 -10.37
C GLN A 134 -21.45 26.86 -9.04
N ASN A 135 -22.42 27.49 -8.38
CA ASN A 135 -22.23 28.05 -7.04
C ASN A 135 -22.06 26.92 -6.01
N ALA A 136 -22.82 25.83 -6.15
CA ALA A 136 -22.68 24.66 -5.30
C ALA A 136 -21.29 24.00 -5.44
N ILE A 137 -20.73 23.91 -6.66
CA ILE A 137 -19.35 23.45 -6.87
C ILE A 137 -18.36 24.37 -6.16
N ASN A 138 -18.46 25.69 -6.35
CA ASN A 138 -17.54 26.67 -5.76
C ASN A 138 -17.56 26.68 -4.23
N ARG A 139 -18.67 26.27 -3.62
CA ARG A 139 -18.81 26.14 -2.15
C ARG A 139 -18.37 24.78 -1.61
N ASP A 140 -17.75 23.92 -2.44
CA ASP A 140 -17.44 22.52 -2.12
C ASP A 140 -18.68 21.77 -1.59
N ALA A 141 -19.86 22.15 -2.13
CA ALA A 141 -21.13 21.60 -1.67
C ALA A 141 -21.44 20.25 -2.34
N VAL A 142 -20.79 20.00 -3.47
CA VAL A 142 -20.99 18.89 -4.39
C VAL A 142 -19.95 17.81 -4.15
N PHE A 143 -20.38 16.55 -4.10
CA PHE A 143 -19.48 15.40 -4.07
C PHE A 143 -18.85 15.18 -5.46
N GLN A 144 -17.63 15.69 -5.64
CA GLN A 144 -16.88 15.62 -6.90
C GLN A 144 -15.53 14.90 -6.77
N LYS A 145 -15.32 14.15 -5.69
CA LYS A 145 -14.06 13.46 -5.41
C LYS A 145 -14.33 11.99 -5.13
N GLN A 146 -13.59 11.10 -5.77
CA GLN A 146 -13.64 9.68 -5.48
C GLN A 146 -12.40 9.28 -4.67
N THR A 147 -12.61 8.70 -3.49
CA THR A 147 -11.51 8.20 -2.66
C THR A 147 -11.16 6.76 -3.05
N LEU A 148 -9.90 6.52 -3.34
CA LEU A 148 -9.31 5.19 -3.41
C LEU A 148 -8.50 4.96 -2.14
N GLY A 149 -8.68 3.80 -1.51
CA GLY A 149 -7.95 3.43 -0.30
C GLY A 149 -7.41 2.02 -0.39
N GLY A 150 -6.28 1.79 0.27
CA GLY A 150 -5.63 0.50 0.35
C GLY A 150 -4.84 0.35 1.64
N GLN A 151 -4.53 -0.90 1.98
CA GLN A 151 -3.60 -1.24 3.05
C GLN A 151 -2.23 -1.57 2.44
N ILE A 152 -1.17 -1.06 3.04
CA ILE A 152 0.22 -1.34 2.70
C ILE A 152 0.54 -2.75 3.18
N LEU A 153 0.81 -3.64 2.24
CA LEU A 153 1.40 -4.94 2.52
C LEU A 153 2.88 -4.72 2.78
N GLN A 154 3.27 -4.79 4.07
CA GLN A 154 4.65 -4.70 4.50
C GLN A 154 5.40 -6.01 4.22
N ASP A 155 6.70 -5.88 4.04
CA ASP A 155 7.61 -6.99 3.83
C ASP A 155 7.78 -7.79 5.13
N GLU A 156 7.04 -8.90 5.25
CA GLU A 156 7.14 -9.85 6.37
C GLU A 156 7.98 -11.08 5.95
N ALA A 157 8.72 -11.65 6.90
CA ALA A 157 9.58 -12.81 6.67
C ALA A 157 8.77 -13.99 6.10
N GLY A 158 9.02 -14.32 4.82
CA GLY A 158 8.32 -15.36 4.06
C GLY A 158 7.55 -14.83 2.84
N ASN A 159 7.35 -13.52 2.72
CA ASN A 159 6.80 -12.90 1.52
C ASN A 159 7.90 -12.65 0.47
N PRO A 160 7.55 -12.62 -0.83
CA PRO A 160 8.51 -12.31 -1.89
C PRO A 160 8.99 -10.86 -1.79
N ASN A 161 10.31 -10.67 -1.89
CA ASN A 161 10.93 -9.36 -1.99
C ASN A 161 10.69 -8.77 -3.39
N TYR A 162 9.93 -7.68 -3.48
CA TYR A 162 9.71 -6.99 -4.75
C TYR A 162 10.79 -5.94 -5.01
N MET A 163 11.29 -5.90 -6.24
CA MET A 163 12.26 -4.90 -6.71
C MET A 163 11.78 -4.28 -8.03
N LEU A 164 12.03 -2.98 -8.20
CA LEU A 164 11.85 -2.26 -9.46
C LEU A 164 13.15 -2.32 -10.25
N GLY A 165 13.08 -2.78 -11.49
CA GLY A 165 14.19 -2.73 -12.44
C GLY A 165 14.06 -1.51 -13.36
N ALA A 166 15.03 -0.61 -13.30
CA ALA A 166 15.16 0.51 -14.23
C ALA A 166 16.30 0.23 -15.20
N PHE A 167 16.01 0.22 -16.51
CA PHE A 167 17.00 0.02 -17.56
C PHE A 167 17.61 1.34 -18.01
N ARG A 168 18.93 1.35 -18.21
CA ARG A 168 19.70 2.43 -18.81
C ARG A 168 20.72 1.83 -19.78
N GLY A 169 20.34 1.71 -21.05
CA GLY A 169 21.16 0.99 -22.03
C GLY A 169 21.36 -0.46 -21.59
N ASP A 170 22.62 -0.83 -21.36
CA ASP A 170 23.03 -2.17 -20.93
C ASP A 170 23.15 -2.33 -19.39
N GLU A 171 22.69 -1.32 -18.63
CA GLU A 171 22.67 -1.34 -17.17
C GLU A 171 21.25 -1.54 -16.62
N LEU A 172 21.09 -2.48 -15.68
CA LEU A 172 19.86 -2.73 -14.94
C LEU A 172 20.04 -2.32 -13.47
N HIS A 173 19.29 -1.33 -13.02
CA HIS A 173 19.30 -0.91 -11.63
C HIS A 173 18.09 -1.48 -10.89
N LEU A 174 18.35 -2.29 -9.86
CA LEU A 174 17.36 -2.89 -8.99
C LEU A 174 17.19 -2.04 -7.73
N THR A 175 15.98 -1.53 -7.52
CA THR A 175 15.60 -0.78 -6.32
C THR A 175 14.53 -1.53 -5.55
N ARG A 176 14.72 -1.75 -4.25
CA ARG A 176 13.74 -2.47 -3.41
C ARG A 176 12.46 -1.67 -3.23
N VAL A 177 11.31 -2.35 -3.33
CA VAL A 177 9.99 -1.79 -2.98
C VAL A 177 9.73 -2.03 -1.50
N ASP A 178 9.35 -1.00 -0.75
CA ASP A 178 9.07 -1.10 0.69
C ASP A 178 7.67 -1.64 1.00
N GLY A 179 6.73 -1.49 0.06
CA GLY A 179 5.40 -2.09 0.19
C GLY A 179 4.57 -2.04 -1.08
N VAL A 180 3.61 -2.96 -1.16
CA VAL A 180 2.62 -3.01 -2.24
C VAL A 180 1.25 -2.63 -1.69
N VAL A 181 0.53 -1.77 -2.41
CA VAL A 181 -0.79 -1.28 -2.01
C VAL A 181 -1.80 -1.58 -3.11
N GLN A 182 -2.84 -2.33 -2.78
CA GLN A 182 -3.98 -2.50 -3.69
C GLN A 182 -5.02 -1.40 -3.41
N MET A 183 -5.11 -0.44 -4.32
CA MET A 183 -6.02 0.68 -4.23
C MET A 183 -7.41 0.29 -4.72
N ARG A 184 -8.41 0.42 -3.85
CA ARG A 184 -9.82 0.12 -4.14
C ARG A 184 -10.71 1.32 -3.84
N PRO A 185 -11.80 1.54 -4.59
CA PRO A 185 -12.78 2.57 -4.27
C PRO A 185 -13.34 2.41 -2.86
N GLN A 186 -13.29 3.50 -2.10
CA GLN A 186 -13.88 3.61 -0.76
C GLN A 186 -15.18 4.42 -0.83
N PHE A 187 -16.22 3.94 -0.14
CA PHE A 187 -17.57 4.52 -0.21
C PHE A 187 -17.91 5.36 1.02
N HIS A 188 -17.01 6.29 1.38
CA HIS A 188 -17.18 7.17 2.54
C HIS A 188 -18.49 7.97 2.54
N HIS A 189 -19.04 8.30 1.38
CA HIS A 189 -20.32 9.00 1.28
C HIS A 189 -21.51 8.14 1.75
N VAL A 190 -21.49 6.83 1.51
CA VAL A 190 -22.54 5.91 1.96
C VAL A 190 -22.51 5.80 3.48
N ASP A 191 -21.31 5.64 4.04
CA ASP A 191 -21.11 5.62 5.49
C ASP A 191 -21.54 6.97 6.10
N ALA A 192 -21.21 8.09 5.48
CA ALA A 192 -21.63 9.40 5.93
C ALA A 192 -23.17 9.56 5.98
N ILE A 193 -23.90 9.03 5.00
CA ILE A 193 -25.38 9.04 4.99
C ILE A 193 -25.91 8.28 6.21
N THR A 194 -25.47 7.03 6.39
CA THR A 194 -25.96 6.19 7.50
C THR A 194 -25.61 6.79 8.88
N HIS A 195 -24.44 7.40 9.01
CA HIS A 195 -24.03 8.12 10.21
C HIS A 195 -24.88 9.37 10.46
N ALA A 196 -25.19 10.15 9.42
CA ALA A 196 -26.02 11.34 9.52
C ALA A 196 -27.47 10.98 9.91
N GLU A 197 -28.05 9.94 9.30
CA GLU A 197 -29.39 9.43 9.64
C GLU A 197 -29.46 8.92 11.08
N THR A 198 -28.46 8.14 11.50
CA THR A 198 -28.38 7.63 12.88
C THR A 198 -28.24 8.78 13.89
N ALA A 199 -27.47 9.81 13.55
CA ALA A 199 -27.32 10.99 14.40
C ALA A 199 -28.65 11.77 14.51
N ALA A 200 -29.34 11.99 13.39
CA ALA A 200 -30.64 12.67 13.35
C ALA A 200 -31.71 11.93 14.17
N ARG A 201 -31.79 10.60 14.03
CA ARG A 201 -32.72 9.78 14.82
C ARG A 201 -32.43 9.85 16.32
N ARG A 202 -31.16 9.96 16.71
CA ARG A 202 -30.77 10.13 18.11
C ARG A 202 -31.18 11.50 18.66
N THR A 203 -31.05 12.57 17.87
CA THR A 203 -31.49 13.91 18.28
C THR A 203 -33.02 13.97 18.41
N GLU A 204 -33.76 13.42 17.46
CA GLU A 204 -35.23 13.36 17.51
C GLU A 204 -35.74 12.54 18.72
N ALA A 205 -35.10 11.41 19.03
CA ALA A 205 -35.43 10.61 20.21
C ALA A 205 -35.13 11.35 21.53
N ALA A 206 -34.05 12.14 21.57
CA ALA A 206 -33.74 12.98 22.73
C ALA A 206 -34.77 14.10 22.92
N GLU A 207 -35.21 14.74 21.83
CA GLU A 207 -36.25 15.78 21.87
C GLU A 207 -37.62 15.20 22.29
N ASN A 208 -38.02 14.06 21.73
CA ASN A 208 -39.31 13.44 22.01
C ASN A 208 -39.40 12.80 23.41
N SER A 209 -38.27 12.41 24.01
CA SER A 209 -38.24 11.88 25.37
C SER A 209 -38.31 12.96 26.46
N GLY A 210 -38.34 14.25 26.11
CA GLY A 210 -38.40 15.37 27.06
C GLY A 210 -37.20 15.45 28.01
N THR A 211 -36.25 14.53 27.88
CA THR A 211 -35.00 14.57 28.60
C THR A 211 -34.11 15.55 27.87
N GLY A 212 -33.91 16.73 28.46
CA GLY A 212 -32.89 17.66 27.98
C GLY A 212 -31.54 16.93 27.81
N PRO A 213 -30.54 17.54 27.14
CA PRO A 213 -29.30 16.90 26.69
C PRO A 213 -28.42 16.21 27.76
N SER A 214 -28.87 16.11 29.00
CA SER A 214 -28.28 15.39 30.14
C SER A 214 -29.09 14.16 30.61
N GLY A 215 -30.37 14.00 30.29
CA GLY A 215 -31.20 12.89 30.79
C GLY A 215 -31.18 11.64 29.90
N ALA A 216 -31.08 11.81 28.58
CA ALA A 216 -30.84 10.69 27.66
C ALA A 216 -29.43 10.09 27.78
N ALA A 217 -28.48 10.75 28.47
CA ALA A 217 -27.15 10.21 28.72
C ALA A 217 -27.12 9.14 29.83
N ALA A 218 -28.19 9.02 30.63
CA ALA A 218 -28.29 8.04 31.72
C ALA A 218 -29.06 6.76 31.33
N GLN A 219 -29.85 6.80 30.26
CA GLN A 219 -30.56 5.62 29.72
C GLN A 219 -30.25 5.32 28.25
N ALA A 220 -29.52 6.20 27.55
CA ALA A 220 -28.58 5.68 26.58
C ALA A 220 -27.62 4.80 27.38
N LYS A 221 -27.72 3.48 27.19
CA LYS A 221 -26.48 2.75 26.94
C LYS A 221 -25.72 3.67 26.01
N GLN A 222 -24.66 4.30 26.54
CA GLN A 222 -23.61 4.84 25.73
C GLN A 222 -23.44 3.82 24.58
N PRO A 223 -23.05 4.19 23.36
CA PRO A 223 -22.03 3.36 22.75
C PRO A 223 -20.84 3.47 23.71
N GLN A 224 -20.96 2.76 24.86
CA GLN A 224 -19.90 2.24 25.64
C GLN A 224 -19.07 1.68 24.54
N ALA A 225 -17.88 2.25 24.39
CA ALA A 225 -16.88 1.63 23.59
C ALA A 225 -17.05 0.12 23.83
N LEU A 226 -17.46 -0.61 22.79
CA LEU A 226 -17.17 -2.02 22.71
C LEU A 226 -15.63 -2.16 22.53
N ALA A 227 -14.82 -1.31 23.18
CA ALA A 227 -13.84 -1.74 24.17
C ALA A 227 -14.48 -2.80 25.08
N LEU A 228 -14.67 -3.95 24.44
CA LEU A 228 -14.92 -5.24 24.97
C LEU A 228 -13.81 -5.52 25.98
N ALA A 229 -13.98 -5.02 27.20
CA ALA A 229 -13.59 -5.75 28.38
C ALA A 229 -14.55 -6.95 28.50
N GLN A 230 -14.56 -7.84 27.49
CA GLN A 230 -15.03 -9.20 27.68
C GLN A 230 -13.78 -10.03 27.88
N THR A 231 -13.50 -10.23 29.16
CA THR A 231 -13.17 -11.54 29.70
C THR A 231 -12.32 -12.41 28.78
N TYR A 232 -11.01 -12.33 28.99
CA TYR A 232 -10.10 -13.42 28.66
C TYR A 232 -10.62 -14.69 29.31
N LYS A 233 -11.37 -15.50 28.55
CA LYS A 233 -11.34 -16.94 28.72
C LYS A 233 -10.19 -17.40 27.86
N ASP A 234 -9.15 -17.89 28.52
CA ASP A 234 -8.00 -18.57 27.92
C ASP A 234 -8.49 -19.73 27.04
N ASN A 235 -8.75 -19.45 25.77
CA ASN A 235 -8.70 -20.44 24.72
C ASN A 235 -7.60 -20.00 23.75
N ARG A 236 -6.52 -20.79 23.75
CA ARG A 236 -5.32 -20.63 22.92
C ARG A 236 -5.60 -21.07 21.48
N ASP A 237 -6.59 -20.46 20.85
CA ASP A 237 -6.91 -20.70 19.45
C ASP A 237 -6.22 -19.64 18.57
N VAL A 238 -5.60 -20.06 17.47
CA VAL A 238 -4.86 -19.21 16.52
C VAL A 238 -5.73 -18.08 15.95
N GLU A 239 -7.04 -18.31 15.82
CA GLU A 239 -8.03 -17.30 15.44
C GLU A 239 -8.06 -16.09 16.38
N ASN A 240 -7.75 -16.31 17.67
CA ASN A 240 -7.71 -15.25 18.67
C ASN A 240 -6.50 -14.31 18.43
N LEU A 241 -5.43 -14.80 17.81
CA LEU A 241 -4.21 -14.03 17.55
C LEU A 241 -4.36 -13.13 16.32
N GLU A 242 -5.02 -13.61 15.27
CA GLU A 242 -5.40 -12.79 14.10
C GLU A 242 -6.43 -11.73 14.48
N ALA A 243 -7.44 -12.10 15.27
CA ALA A 243 -8.43 -11.15 15.79
C ALA A 243 -7.77 -10.07 16.68
N LEU A 244 -6.78 -10.45 17.51
CA LEU A 244 -6.03 -9.50 18.33
C LEU A 244 -5.15 -8.57 17.47
N ARG A 245 -4.50 -9.10 16.43
CA ARG A 245 -3.73 -8.29 15.46
C ARG A 245 -4.64 -7.29 14.73
N ALA A 246 -5.78 -7.74 14.22
CA ALA A 246 -6.75 -6.88 13.57
C ALA A 246 -7.29 -5.79 14.53
N LYS A 247 -7.59 -6.16 15.78
CA LYS A 247 -8.02 -5.20 16.80
C LYS A 247 -6.94 -4.16 17.12
N ASN A 248 -5.69 -4.59 17.27
CA ASN A 248 -4.57 -3.69 17.52
C ASN A 248 -4.34 -2.74 16.34
N LEU A 249 -4.45 -3.25 15.10
CA LEU A 249 -4.36 -2.44 13.89
C LEU A 249 -5.44 -1.34 13.87
N LEU A 250 -6.68 -1.68 14.21
CA LEU A 250 -7.78 -0.70 14.29
C LEU A 250 -7.58 0.34 15.40
N LEU A 251 -6.90 -0.02 16.50
CA LEU A 251 -6.56 0.92 17.56
C LEU A 251 -5.46 1.89 17.10
N ILE A 252 -4.39 1.36 16.50
CA ILE A 252 -3.30 2.17 15.91
C ILE A 252 -3.87 3.10 14.85
N ALA A 253 -4.75 2.60 13.97
CA ALA A 253 -5.42 3.41 12.96
C ALA A 253 -6.27 4.53 13.56
N ALA A 254 -6.92 4.32 14.72
CA ALA A 254 -7.71 5.36 15.38
C ALA A 254 -6.84 6.44 16.03
N GLU A 255 -5.67 6.08 16.53
CA GLU A 255 -4.74 7.00 17.20
C GLU A 255 -3.87 7.78 16.21
N GLU A 256 -3.47 7.14 15.10
CA GLU A 256 -2.60 7.73 14.09
C GLU A 256 -3.35 8.76 13.23
N LYS A 257 -2.74 9.95 13.11
CA LYS A 257 -3.23 11.02 12.25
C LYS A 257 -2.75 10.81 10.82
N TRP A 258 -3.58 11.24 9.87
CA TRP A 258 -3.21 11.27 8.45
C TRP A 258 -2.06 12.25 8.19
N THR A 259 -1.01 11.76 7.56
CA THR A 259 0.04 12.60 6.94
C THR A 259 -0.37 12.88 5.51
N ARG A 260 -0.54 14.16 5.17
CA ARG A 260 -0.85 14.58 3.79
C ARG A 260 0.42 14.71 2.97
N LEU A 261 0.36 14.24 1.75
CA LEU A 261 1.45 14.27 0.78
C LEU A 261 1.02 15.10 -0.43
N GLU A 262 1.98 15.83 -0.99
CA GLU A 262 1.79 16.53 -2.25
C GLU A 262 1.94 15.54 -3.41
N TYR A 263 1.03 15.62 -4.38
CA TYR A 263 1.04 14.76 -5.54
C TYR A 263 1.64 15.48 -6.75
N PHE A 264 2.71 14.90 -7.29
CA PHE A 264 3.33 15.26 -8.55
C PHE A 264 2.94 14.23 -9.60
N ASP A 265 2.51 14.69 -10.77
CA ASP A 265 2.07 13.81 -11.86
C ASP A 265 3.28 13.15 -12.57
N GLU A 266 3.05 12.08 -13.32
CA GLU A 266 4.10 11.34 -14.04
C GLU A 266 4.81 12.19 -15.12
N ASP A 267 4.11 13.20 -15.64
CA ASP A 267 4.61 14.12 -16.67
C ASP A 267 5.33 15.35 -16.12
N GLU A 268 5.40 15.50 -14.80
CA GLU A 268 5.99 16.68 -14.18
C GLU A 268 7.51 16.55 -14.07
N GLU A 269 8.23 17.67 -14.26
CA GLU A 269 9.70 17.70 -14.22
C GLU A 269 10.25 17.19 -12.88
N ALA A 270 9.55 17.46 -11.78
CA ALA A 270 9.90 16.97 -10.46
C ALA A 270 9.98 15.43 -10.45
N SER A 271 8.98 14.75 -11.02
CA SER A 271 8.91 13.29 -11.12
C SER A 271 10.06 12.72 -11.96
N TYR A 272 10.40 13.36 -13.09
CA TYR A 272 11.56 12.96 -13.89
C TYR A 272 12.88 13.13 -13.13
N SER A 273 13.04 14.23 -12.40
CA SER A 273 14.25 14.48 -11.61
C SER A 273 14.42 13.45 -10.47
N THR A 274 13.33 13.08 -9.81
CA THR A 274 13.32 12.03 -8.78
C THR A 274 13.60 10.67 -9.40
N TYR A 275 13.00 10.34 -10.55
CA TYR A 275 13.28 9.11 -11.28
C TYR A 275 14.78 8.94 -11.59
N HIS A 276 15.41 9.97 -12.16
CA HIS A 276 16.83 9.91 -12.57
C HIS A 276 17.80 9.90 -11.40
N SER A 277 17.49 10.61 -10.32
CA SER A 277 18.37 10.69 -9.14
C SER A 277 18.22 9.49 -8.21
N ARG A 278 17.05 8.83 -8.20
CA ARG A 278 16.70 7.85 -7.16
C ARG A 278 16.78 6.41 -7.61
N LEU A 279 16.32 6.09 -8.82
CA LEU A 279 16.26 4.72 -9.30
C LEU A 279 17.58 4.22 -9.86
N PHE A 280 18.48 5.13 -10.20
CA PHE A 280 19.78 4.81 -10.76
C PHE A 280 20.88 4.96 -9.73
N HIS A 281 21.85 4.08 -9.81
CA HIS A 281 23.07 4.18 -9.01
C HIS A 281 23.92 5.32 -9.55
N SER A 282 24.37 6.22 -8.66
CA SER A 282 25.10 7.43 -9.05
C SER A 282 26.53 7.17 -9.52
N ASP A 283 27.13 6.04 -9.12
CA ASP A 283 28.53 5.72 -9.41
C ASP A 283 28.69 4.24 -9.78
N THR A 284 28.43 3.91 -11.04
CA THR A 284 28.57 2.54 -11.56
C THR A 284 30.03 2.08 -11.62
N GLY A 285 30.99 3.00 -11.69
CA GLY A 285 32.42 2.71 -11.77
C GLY A 285 33.08 2.39 -10.41
N ALA A 286 32.58 2.97 -9.31
CA ALA A 286 33.07 2.67 -7.95
C ALA A 286 32.24 1.60 -7.21
N ALA A 287 31.26 0.98 -7.88
CA ALA A 287 30.38 0.00 -7.27
C ALA A 287 31.14 -1.29 -6.92
N THR A 288 31.19 -1.63 -5.64
CA THR A 288 31.81 -2.88 -5.18
C THR A 288 30.99 -4.08 -5.66
N PRO A 289 31.60 -5.10 -6.28
CA PRO A 289 30.88 -6.30 -6.71
C PRO A 289 30.28 -7.00 -5.49
N LEU A 290 28.97 -7.28 -5.56
CA LEU A 290 28.26 -7.99 -4.51
C LEU A 290 28.66 -9.47 -4.57
N LYS A 291 29.27 -9.97 -3.48
CA LYS A 291 29.59 -11.39 -3.32
C LYS A 291 28.51 -12.09 -2.51
N SER A 292 28.05 -13.26 -2.96
CA SER A 292 27.20 -14.12 -2.13
C SER A 292 27.97 -14.51 -0.87
N GLN A 293 27.40 -14.25 0.31
CA GLN A 293 27.98 -14.70 1.58
C GLN A 293 27.72 -16.19 1.83
N MET A 294 26.79 -16.79 1.10
CA MET A 294 26.38 -18.19 1.27
C MET A 294 26.96 -19.05 0.15
N LYS A 295 27.47 -20.22 0.53
CA LYS A 295 27.80 -21.29 -0.42
C LYS A 295 26.52 -21.93 -0.97
N ASN A 296 26.63 -22.62 -2.10
CA ASN A 296 25.48 -23.24 -2.76
C ASN A 296 24.70 -24.18 -1.83
N GLU A 297 25.39 -24.95 -0.98
CA GLU A 297 24.74 -25.84 -0.01
C GLU A 297 23.95 -25.08 1.07
N GLU A 298 24.49 -23.97 1.57
CA GLU A 298 23.86 -23.15 2.59
C GLU A 298 22.66 -22.40 2.02
N TYR A 299 22.75 -21.95 0.76
CA TYR A 299 21.64 -21.37 0.04
C TYR A 299 20.49 -22.37 -0.14
N LEU A 300 20.80 -23.59 -0.61
CA LEU A 300 19.79 -24.65 -0.78
C LEU A 300 19.13 -25.04 0.55
N ASP A 301 19.88 -25.08 1.65
CA ASP A 301 19.34 -25.35 2.98
C ASP A 301 18.44 -24.19 3.46
N ALA A 302 18.86 -22.94 3.21
CA ALA A 302 18.13 -21.73 3.60
C ALA A 302 16.80 -21.54 2.84
N ILE A 303 16.74 -21.88 1.56
CA ILE A 303 15.50 -21.80 0.77
C ILE A 303 14.59 -23.03 0.97
N SER A 304 15.11 -24.12 1.52
CA SER A 304 14.32 -25.31 1.78
C SER A 304 13.45 -25.13 3.02
N ALA A 305 12.22 -25.64 2.98
CA ALA A 305 11.34 -25.62 4.16
C ALA A 305 12.06 -26.29 5.35
N PRO A 306 11.97 -25.75 6.57
CA PRO A 306 12.65 -26.32 7.72
C PRO A 306 12.25 -27.79 7.86
N ARG A 307 13.20 -28.71 7.65
CA ARG A 307 12.96 -30.14 7.83
C ARG A 307 12.64 -30.39 9.31
N VAL A 308 11.35 -30.48 9.63
CA VAL A 308 10.89 -30.98 10.94
C VAL A 308 11.07 -32.49 10.91
N ASP A 309 12.29 -32.93 11.26
CA ASP A 309 12.60 -34.33 11.46
C ASP A 309 12.10 -34.72 12.87
N PRO A 310 11.05 -35.55 13.02
CA PRO A 310 10.48 -35.90 14.33
C PRO A 310 11.44 -36.69 15.23
N SER A 311 12.64 -37.00 14.74
CA SER A 311 13.67 -37.78 15.43
C SER A 311 14.74 -36.95 16.15
N GLY A 312 14.73 -35.61 16.04
CA GLY A 312 15.70 -34.74 16.73
C GLY A 312 17.17 -34.96 16.33
N ARG A 313 17.44 -35.73 15.27
CA ARG A 313 18.81 -36.00 14.81
C ARG A 313 19.25 -34.98 13.77
N LYS A 314 19.99 -33.96 14.22
CA LYS A 314 20.84 -33.12 13.36
C LYS A 314 22.05 -33.91 12.83
N LYS A 315 21.87 -35.02 12.11
CA LYS A 315 22.99 -35.71 11.44
C LYS A 315 22.71 -35.82 9.95
N LYS A 316 23.35 -34.94 9.19
CA LYS A 316 23.46 -35.00 7.73
C LYS A 316 23.95 -36.40 7.32
N ARG A 317 23.30 -37.03 6.34
CA ARG A 317 23.95 -38.12 5.59
C ARG A 317 25.03 -37.46 4.73
N PRO A 318 26.28 -37.94 4.75
CA PRO A 318 27.34 -37.36 3.95
C PRO A 318 26.97 -37.44 2.46
N LEU A 319 27.24 -36.35 1.72
CA LEU A 319 27.04 -36.30 0.28
C LEU A 319 27.89 -37.39 -0.39
N THR A 320 27.36 -37.95 -1.47
CA THR A 320 28.15 -38.89 -2.28
C THR A 320 29.25 -38.14 -3.02
N LYS A 321 30.41 -38.78 -3.24
CA LYS A 321 31.59 -38.19 -3.90
C LYS A 321 31.25 -37.45 -5.22
N LYS A 322 30.31 -37.99 -6.00
CA LYS A 322 29.81 -37.37 -7.24
C LYS A 322 29.04 -36.07 -7.05
N GLN A 323 28.41 -35.87 -5.89
CA GLN A 323 27.70 -34.62 -5.58
C GLN A 323 28.68 -33.56 -5.10
N MET A 324 29.73 -33.93 -4.36
CA MET A 324 30.83 -33.01 -4.03
C MET A 324 31.57 -32.53 -5.28
N GLU A 325 31.96 -33.45 -6.18
CA GLU A 325 32.67 -33.09 -7.42
C GLU A 325 31.83 -32.17 -8.35
N ARG A 326 30.50 -32.30 -8.35
CA ARG A 326 29.63 -31.39 -9.12
C ARG A 326 29.48 -30.00 -8.50
N ILE A 327 29.62 -29.89 -7.18
CA ILE A 327 29.52 -28.62 -6.47
C ILE A 327 30.85 -27.88 -6.58
N GLU A 328 31.97 -28.58 -6.42
CA GLU A 328 33.32 -28.03 -6.57
C GLU A 328 33.55 -27.48 -7.99
N ALA A 329 33.15 -28.22 -9.02
CA ALA A 329 33.20 -27.73 -10.39
C ALA A 329 32.32 -26.49 -10.64
N ALA A 330 31.18 -26.38 -9.96
CA ALA A 330 30.29 -25.21 -10.08
C ALA A 330 30.76 -24.01 -9.25
N GLU A 331 31.57 -24.22 -8.20
CA GLU A 331 32.20 -23.15 -7.42
C GLU A 331 33.44 -22.60 -8.15
N ASP A 332 34.25 -23.46 -8.78
CA ASP A 332 35.42 -23.05 -9.57
C ASP A 332 35.05 -22.22 -10.81
N ASP A 333 33.96 -22.56 -11.51
CA ASP A 333 33.48 -21.79 -12.67
C ASP A 333 33.06 -20.34 -12.29
N VAL A 334 32.63 -20.11 -11.04
CA VAL A 334 32.24 -18.79 -10.54
C VAL A 334 33.46 -17.97 -10.10
N GLU A 335 34.52 -18.61 -9.59
CA GLU A 335 35.77 -17.93 -9.23
C GLU A 335 36.58 -17.51 -10.47
N VAL A 336 36.62 -18.35 -11.52
CA VAL A 336 37.34 -18.04 -12.77
C VAL A 336 36.69 -16.89 -13.54
N ALA A 337 35.35 -16.80 -13.55
CA ALA A 337 34.64 -15.68 -14.15
C ALA A 337 34.86 -14.34 -13.43
N GLY A 338 35.14 -14.38 -12.11
CA GLY A 338 35.43 -13.19 -11.31
C GLY A 338 36.85 -12.63 -11.48
N GLU A 339 37.81 -13.42 -11.93
CA GLU A 339 39.21 -13.00 -12.12
C GLU A 339 39.53 -12.52 -13.55
N MET A 340 38.76 -12.91 -14.58
CA MET A 340 39.03 -12.52 -15.98
C MET A 340 38.48 -11.13 -16.40
N GLY A 341 37.86 -10.37 -15.49
CA GLY A 341 37.31 -9.03 -15.79
C GLY A 341 38.30 -7.85 -15.74
N GLY A 342 39.60 -8.12 -15.60
CA GLY A 342 40.64 -7.08 -15.49
C GLY A 342 41.58 -7.05 -16.69
N GLU A 343 41.63 -5.88 -17.35
CA GLU A 343 42.66 -5.43 -18.28
C GLU A 343 42.60 -5.99 -19.72
N VAL A 344 41.97 -5.22 -20.62
CA VAL A 344 42.32 -5.22 -22.05
C VAL A 344 42.69 -3.78 -22.42
N ASP A 345 44.00 -3.49 -22.39
CA ASP A 345 44.59 -2.30 -23.00
C ASP A 345 44.37 -2.34 -24.51
N VAL A 346 43.68 -1.34 -25.04
CA VAL A 346 43.51 -1.14 -26.49
C VAL A 346 44.60 -0.19 -26.97
N GLU A 347 45.72 -0.75 -27.46
CA GLU A 347 46.65 0.00 -28.31
C GLU A 347 45.99 0.29 -29.66
N MET A 348 45.79 1.57 -29.96
CA MET A 348 45.35 2.05 -31.27
C MET A 348 46.53 2.11 -32.24
N SER A 349 46.35 1.55 -33.43
CA SER A 349 47.14 1.84 -34.64
C SER A 349 46.22 2.24 -35.79
#